data_AF-A0A553USF7-F1
#
_entry.id   AF-A0A553USF7-F1
#
_cell.length_a   1.000
_cell.length_b   1.000
_cell.length_c   1.000
_cell.angle_alpha   90.00
_cell.angle_beta   90.00
_cell.angle_gamma   90.00
#
_symmetry.space_group_name_H-M   'P 1'
#
loop_
_entity.id
_entity.type
_entity.pdbx_description
1 polymer ?
#
loop_
_entity_poly.entity_id
_entity_poly.type
_entity_poly.pdbx_seq_one_letter_code
_entity_poly.pdbx_strand_id
1 'polypeptide(L)'
;MSAHLREVIDLPGVEGAVLSSSDGLSLESYGHYTELLAAELTALRATFERASRSSGLGKMSRLAITAETLEIVVVTAGPYLAAVAMTRGIDTRPAQQALAKLALSLPLPGASNAR
;
A
#
# COMPACT_ATOMS: atom_id res chain seq x y z
N MET A 1 10.41 -13.92 9.12
CA MET A 1 9.46 -14.55 8.16
C MET A 1 8.96 -13.42 7.29
N SER A 2 9.67 -13.14 6.18
CA SER A 2 9.42 -12.00 5.32
C SER A 2 8.41 -12.37 4.26
N ALA A 3 7.19 -11.85 4.37
CA ALA A 3 6.37 -11.69 3.17
C ALA A 3 7.06 -10.57 2.37
N HIS A 4 7.72 -10.93 1.26
CA HIS A 4 8.35 -9.94 0.40
C HIS A 4 7.32 -9.44 -0.59
N LEU A 5 7.31 -8.12 -0.80
CA LEU A 5 6.52 -7.48 -1.85
C LEU A 5 6.75 -8.14 -3.23
N ARG A 6 7.88 -8.84 -3.40
CA ARG A 6 8.21 -9.70 -4.52
C ARG A 6 7.17 -10.78 -4.84
N GLU A 7 6.52 -11.39 -3.85
CA GLU A 7 5.47 -12.38 -4.14
C GLU A 7 4.21 -11.73 -4.69
N VAL A 8 4.03 -10.43 -4.41
CA VAL A 8 2.85 -9.67 -4.85
C VAL A 8 2.96 -9.28 -6.33
N ILE A 9 4.17 -8.99 -6.84
CA ILE A 9 4.37 -8.64 -8.25
C ILE A 9 4.10 -9.81 -9.20
N ASP A 10 4.22 -11.05 -8.73
CA ASP A 10 3.94 -12.25 -9.53
C ASP A 10 2.43 -12.58 -9.63
N LEU A 11 1.57 -11.79 -8.95
CA LEU A 11 0.13 -12.00 -9.04
C LEU A 11 -0.42 -11.56 -10.40
N PRO A 12 -1.44 -12.25 -10.94
CA PRO A 12 -2.02 -11.93 -12.24
C PRO A 12 -2.47 -10.47 -12.35
N GLY A 13 -2.00 -9.81 -13.41
CA GLY A 13 -2.36 -8.43 -13.74
C GLY A 13 -1.71 -7.38 -12.85
N VAL A 14 -0.81 -7.72 -11.92
CA VAL A 14 0.00 -6.72 -11.22
C VAL A 14 1.10 -6.22 -12.16
N GLU A 15 1.11 -4.93 -12.43
CA GLU A 15 2.12 -4.27 -13.27
C GLU A 15 3.23 -3.64 -12.44
N GLY A 16 2.92 -3.29 -11.19
CA GLY A 16 3.87 -2.70 -10.25
C GLY A 16 3.47 -2.93 -8.80
N ALA A 17 4.48 -3.05 -7.93
CA ALA A 17 4.30 -3.19 -6.50
C ALA A 17 5.32 -2.31 -5.78
N VAL A 18 4.89 -1.58 -4.74
CA VAL A 18 5.77 -0.71 -3.95
C VAL A 18 5.46 -0.81 -2.45
N LEU A 19 6.51 -0.81 -1.64
CA LEU A 19 6.48 -0.62 -0.19
C LEU A 19 7.25 0.66 0.10
N SER A 20 6.60 1.65 0.71
CA SER A 20 7.21 2.92 1.05
C SER A 20 7.04 3.29 2.52
N SER A 21 7.92 4.14 3.04
CA SER A 21 7.75 4.82 4.32
C SER A 21 6.82 6.02 4.20
N SER A 22 6.49 6.62 5.36
CA SER A 22 5.54 7.73 5.48
C SER A 22 6.00 9.03 4.80
N ASP A 23 7.26 9.13 4.40
CA ASP A 23 7.86 10.24 3.66
C ASP A 23 7.90 10.00 2.15
N GLY A 24 7.44 8.83 1.68
CA GLY A 24 7.47 8.46 0.26
C GLY A 24 8.77 7.82 -0.21
N LEU A 25 9.74 7.56 0.68
CA LEU A 25 10.91 6.77 0.31
C LEU A 25 10.49 5.32 0.00
N SER A 26 10.83 4.85 -1.21
CA SER A 26 10.61 3.46 -1.61
C SER A 26 11.60 2.54 -0.88
N LEU A 27 11.07 1.58 -0.12
CA LEU A 27 11.83 0.56 0.60
C LEU A 27 11.99 -0.71 -0.25
N GLU A 28 10.92 -1.12 -0.94
CA GLU A 28 10.93 -2.18 -1.95
C GLU A 28 10.07 -1.73 -3.13
N SER A 29 10.53 -1.97 -4.36
CA SER A 29 9.76 -1.67 -5.57
C SER A 29 10.06 -2.66 -6.69
N TYR A 30 9.00 -3.08 -7.38
CA TYR A 30 9.07 -4.03 -8.49
C TYR A 30 8.11 -3.61 -9.61
N GLY A 31 8.52 -3.78 -10.86
CA GLY A 31 7.68 -3.48 -12.03
C GLY A 31 7.58 -1.99 -12.35
N HIS A 32 6.46 -1.59 -12.94
CA HIS A 32 6.22 -0.26 -13.48
C HIS A 32 5.51 0.68 -12.47
N TYR A 33 5.58 1.99 -12.72
CA TYR A 33 4.87 3.04 -11.98
C TYR A 33 5.26 3.23 -10.50
N THR A 34 6.24 2.49 -9.97
CA THR A 34 6.49 2.37 -8.52
C THR A 34 6.98 3.66 -7.84
N GLU A 35 7.91 4.40 -8.45
CA GLU A 35 8.45 5.62 -7.84
C GLU A 35 7.41 6.74 -7.75
N LEU A 36 6.68 6.99 -8.85
CA LEU A 36 5.59 7.96 -8.87
C LEU A 36 4.46 7.52 -7.91
N LEU A 37 4.13 6.22 -7.91
CA LEU A 37 3.11 5.68 -7.02
C LEU A 37 3.46 5.90 -5.54
N ALA A 38 4.72 5.70 -5.13
CA ALA A 38 5.14 5.96 -3.75
C ALA A 38 4.91 7.42 -3.31
N ALA A 39 5.33 8.37 -4.14
CA ALA A 39 5.19 9.80 -3.84
C ALA A 39 3.72 10.24 -3.76
N GLU A 40 2.92 9.86 -4.76
CA GLU A 40 1.50 10.23 -4.83
C GLU A 40 0.68 9.62 -3.69
N LEU A 41 0.97 8.36 -3.32
CA LEU A 41 0.28 7.71 -2.22
C LEU A 41 0.62 8.34 -0.86
N THR A 42 1.85 8.82 -0.67
CA THR A 42 2.21 9.61 0.51
C THR A 42 1.43 10.93 0.57
N ALA A 43 1.30 11.63 -0.56
CA ALA A 43 0.50 12.85 -0.63
C ALA A 43 -0.99 12.60 -0.36
N LEU A 44 -1.54 11.50 -0.90
CA LEU A 44 -2.93 11.07 -0.65
C LEU A 44 -3.16 10.71 0.81
N ARG A 45 -2.24 9.94 1.43
CA ARG A 45 -2.30 9.62 2.86
C ARG A 45 -2.29 10.89 3.71
N ALA A 46 -1.38 11.83 3.44
CA ALA A 46 -1.32 13.09 4.16
C ALA A 46 -2.61 13.89 4.03
N THR A 47 -3.24 13.86 2.85
CA THR A 47 -4.53 14.52 2.60
C THR A 47 -5.66 13.88 3.37
N PHE A 48 -5.74 12.54 3.38
CA PHE A 48 -6.71 11.81 4.20
C PHE A 48 -6.52 12.09 5.69
N GLU A 49 -5.29 12.04 6.20
CA GLU A 49 -4.98 12.30 7.61
C GLU A 49 -5.35 13.71 8.04
N ARG A 50 -5.24 14.71 7.16
CA ARG A 50 -5.75 16.07 7.44
C ARG A 50 -7.28 16.08 7.52
N ALA A 51 -7.95 15.43 6.57
CA ALA A 51 -9.41 15.35 6.54
C ALA A 51 -9.98 14.55 7.73
N SER A 52 -9.25 13.56 8.23
CA SER A 52 -9.72 12.69 9.31
C SER A 52 -9.68 13.33 10.71
N ARG A 53 -8.81 14.33 10.92
CA ARG A 53 -8.64 15.02 12.21
C ARG A 53 -9.93 15.65 12.75
N SER A 54 -10.77 16.19 11.87
CA SER A 54 -12.01 16.88 12.25
C SER A 54 -13.28 16.04 12.05
N SER A 55 -13.17 14.88 11.42
CA SER A 55 -14.33 14.09 10.95
C SER A 55 -14.53 12.76 11.68
N GLY A 56 -13.62 12.39 12.60
CA GLY A 56 -13.72 11.12 13.34
C GLY A 56 -13.45 9.86 12.50
N LEU A 57 -13.03 10.01 11.24
CA LEU A 57 -12.78 8.89 10.32
C LEU A 57 -11.60 7.99 10.72
N GLY A 58 -10.77 8.42 11.67
CA GLY A 58 -9.63 7.65 12.15
C GLY A 58 -8.45 7.61 11.16
N LYS A 59 -7.71 6.49 11.15
CA LYS A 59 -6.54 6.30 10.28
C LYS A 59 -6.95 5.59 9.00
N MET A 60 -6.35 5.98 7.87
CA MET A 60 -6.49 5.23 6.62
C MET A 60 -5.94 3.83 6.84
N SER A 61 -6.72 2.79 6.55
CA SER A 61 -6.29 1.38 6.61
C SER A 61 -6.07 0.80 5.21
N ARG A 62 -6.90 1.20 4.25
CA ARG A 62 -6.87 0.77 2.86
C ARG A 62 -7.41 1.86 1.95
N LEU A 63 -6.84 1.97 0.75
CA LEU A 63 -7.34 2.80 -0.34
C LEU A 63 -7.41 1.95 -1.62
N ALA A 64 -8.46 2.13 -2.41
CA ALA A 64 -8.59 1.54 -3.74
C ALA A 64 -8.95 2.66 -4.73
N ILE A 65 -8.25 2.72 -5.85
CA ILE A 65 -8.47 3.68 -6.92
C ILE A 65 -8.68 2.91 -8.20
N THR A 66 -9.79 3.19 -8.87
CA THR A 66 -10.08 2.69 -10.21
C THR A 66 -9.89 3.82 -11.20
N ALA A 67 -8.84 3.72 -12.02
CA ALA A 67 -8.56 4.66 -13.10
C ALA A 67 -9.01 4.09 -14.46
N GLU A 68 -8.75 4.85 -15.52
CA GLU A 68 -9.08 4.43 -16.90
C GLU A 68 -8.32 3.16 -17.30
N THR A 69 -7.03 3.09 -16.99
CA THR A 69 -6.13 2.01 -17.42
C THR A 69 -5.63 1.12 -16.29
N LEU A 70 -5.77 1.56 -15.04
CA LEU A 70 -5.21 0.88 -13.88
C LEU A 70 -6.24 0.72 -12.75
N GLU A 71 -6.05 -0.32 -11.95
CA GLU A 71 -6.56 -0.45 -10.59
C GLU A 71 -5.39 -0.30 -9.63
N ILE A 72 -5.53 0.52 -8.59
CA ILE A 72 -4.52 0.69 -7.55
C ILE A 72 -5.12 0.26 -6.23
N VAL A 73 -4.42 -0.61 -5.52
CA VAL A 73 -4.79 -1.04 -4.16
C VAL A 73 -3.65 -0.72 -3.23
N VAL A 74 -3.98 -0.13 -2.08
CA VAL A 74 -3.04 0.33 -1.08
C VAL A 74 -3.50 -0.11 0.30
N VAL A 75 -2.57 -0.57 1.13
CA VAL A 75 -2.77 -0.81 2.56
C VAL A 75 -1.76 -0.01 3.37
N THR A 76 -2.17 0.41 4.56
CA THR A 76 -1.27 1.06 5.52
C THR A 76 -0.90 0.09 6.64
N ALA A 77 0.35 0.16 7.08
CA ALA A 77 0.84 -0.59 8.23
C ALA A 77 1.75 0.32 9.07
N GLY A 78 1.16 1.01 10.05
CA GLY A 78 1.88 2.01 10.85
C GLY A 78 2.43 3.14 9.97
N PRO A 79 3.75 3.35 9.91
CA PRO A 79 4.34 4.36 9.03
C PRO A 79 4.42 3.91 7.57
N TYR A 80 4.22 2.62 7.27
CA TYR A 80 4.42 2.09 5.93
C TYR A 80 3.15 2.13 5.07
N LEU A 81 3.36 2.22 3.77
CA LEU A 81 2.36 2.06 2.72
C LEU A 81 2.82 0.93 1.80
N ALA A 82 1.97 -0.07 1.58
CA ALA A 82 2.20 -1.08 0.57
C ALA A 82 1.11 -0.98 -0.50
N ALA A 83 1.51 -0.97 -1.77
CA ALA A 83 0.60 -0.75 -2.87
C ALA A 83 0.94 -1.61 -4.08
N VAL A 84 -0.09 -1.83 -4.88
CA VAL A 84 0.04 -2.39 -6.23
C VAL A 84 -0.68 -1.51 -7.24
N ALA A 85 -0.10 -1.44 -8.44
CA ALA A 85 -0.79 -1.02 -9.66
C ALA A 85 -1.09 -2.26 -10.49
N MET A 86 -2.33 -2.39 -10.95
CA MET A 86 -2.82 -3.55 -11.68
C MET A 86 -3.51 -3.12 -12.97
N THR A 87 -3.47 -3.97 -13.99
CA THR A 87 -4.24 -3.78 -15.22
C THR A 87 -5.73 -3.65 -14.92
N ARG A 88 -6.40 -2.67 -15.54
CA ARG A 88 -7.84 -2.45 -15.38
C ARG A 88 -8.66 -3.69 -15.73
N GLY A 89 -9.65 -4.00 -14.88
CA GLY A 89 -10.61 -5.08 -15.12
C GLY A 89 -10.16 -6.46 -14.66
N ILE A 90 -8.94 -6.57 -14.12
CA ILE A 90 -8.46 -7.78 -13.44
C ILE A 90 -9.03 -7.87 -12.02
N ASP A 91 -9.23 -9.08 -11.53
CA ASP A 91 -9.66 -9.32 -10.15
C ASP A 91 -8.61 -8.81 -9.15
N THR A 92 -8.96 -7.77 -8.39
CA THR A 92 -8.05 -7.15 -7.41
C THR A 92 -8.01 -7.88 -6.06
N ARG A 93 -8.91 -8.85 -5.82
CA ARG A 93 -9.03 -9.53 -4.51
C ARG A 93 -7.75 -10.28 -4.09
N PRO A 94 -7.03 -11.01 -4.97
CA PRO A 94 -5.79 -11.66 -4.60
C PRO A 94 -4.74 -10.66 -4.11
N ALA A 95 -4.59 -9.54 -4.80
CA ALA A 95 -3.64 -8.50 -4.41
C ALA A 95 -4.03 -7.82 -3.09
N GLN A 96 -5.32 -7.53 -2.88
CA GLN A 96 -5.82 -7.02 -1.59
C GLN A 96 -5.48 -7.95 -0.43
N GLN A 97 -5.66 -9.27 -0.61
CA GLN A 97 -5.35 -10.26 0.42
C GLN A 97 -3.84 -10.38 0.68
N ALA A 98 -3.03 -10.38 -0.38
CA ALA A 98 -1.57 -10.42 -0.26
C ALA A 98 -1.03 -9.18 0.47
N LEU A 99 -1.50 -7.99 0.10
CA LEU A 99 -1.15 -6.74 0.78
C LEU A 99 -1.61 -6.74 2.24
N ALA A 100 -2.81 -7.22 2.54
CA ALA A 100 -3.28 -7.31 3.93
C ALA A 100 -2.39 -8.26 4.78
N LYS A 101 -1.95 -9.39 4.23
CA LYS A 101 -0.99 -10.29 4.89
C LYS A 101 0.36 -9.61 5.11
N LEU A 102 0.87 -8.90 4.09
CA LEU A 102 2.10 -8.12 4.18
C LEU A 102 2.01 -7.09 5.32
N ALA A 103 0.92 -6.32 5.38
CA ALA A 103 0.70 -5.31 6.42
C ALA A 103 0.76 -5.89 7.84
N LEU A 104 0.24 -7.10 8.06
CA LEU A 104 0.30 -7.78 9.36
C LEU A 104 1.70 -8.28 9.72
N SER A 105 2.56 -8.49 8.73
CA SER A 105 3.94 -8.96 8.91
C SER A 105 4.96 -7.82 9.09
N LEU A 106 4.59 -6.59 8.75
CA LEU A 106 5.48 -5.44 8.84
C LEU A 106 5.74 -5.06 10.31
N PRO A 107 7.00 -4.84 10.70
CA PRO A 107 7.33 -4.46 12.06
C PRO A 107 6.80 -3.06 12.35
N LEU A 108 5.77 -2.96 13.20
CA LEU A 108 5.24 -1.67 13.62
C LEU A 108 6.16 -1.05 14.70
N PRO A 109 6.59 0.21 14.55
CA PRO A 109 7.30 0.91 15.62
C PRO A 109 6.44 0.90 16.89
N GLY A 110 6.96 0.32 17.99
CA GLY A 110 6.29 0.27 19.29
C GLY A 110 5.51 -1.01 19.63
N ALA A 111 5.38 -1.97 18.70
CA ALA A 111 4.71 -3.26 19.00
C ALA A 111 5.55 -4.22 19.86
N SER A 112 6.78 -3.84 20.23
CA SER A 112 7.68 -4.66 21.06
C SER A 112 7.44 -4.54 22.58
N ASN A 113 6.57 -3.63 23.05
CA ASN A 113 6.42 -3.33 24.48
C ASN A 113 5.01 -3.60 25.04
N ALA A 114 4.31 -4.59 24.49
CA ALA A 114 3.04 -5.07 25.04
C ALA A 114 3.03 -6.60 25.06
N ARG A 115 3.92 -7.19 25.84
CA ARG A 115 3.80 -8.55 26.36
C ARG A 115 4.25 -8.56 27.81
#